data_AF-A0A916HMH2-F1
#
_entry.id   AF-A0A916HMH2-F1
#
_cell.length_a   1.000
_cell.length_b   1.000
_cell.length_c   1.000
_cell.angle_alpha   90.00
_cell.angle_beta   90.00
_cell.angle_gamma   90.00
#
_symmetry.space_group_name_H-M   'P 1'
#
loop_
_entity.id
_entity.type
_entity.pdbx_description
1 polymer ?
#
loop_
_entity_poly.entity_id
_entity_poly.type
_entity_poly.pdbx_seq_one_letter_code
_entity_poly.pdbx_strand_id
1 'polypeptide(L)'
;MKTLAFGIGNPLRGDDGVGARAALALAAEGFAARAVIQPLPEHALELASVDRVVFLDAALDSPPGVVRVRRVSPKREATDPHALDVASVLGLCEALEGRAPEAFLVGVGVADLRFGEVLSPAVEAALPELIARARGLLGGGGRGRRIATRALWVVAVALLAWLVLEIGVRAYLEGPLEVDFYGSIPREAVREKQDLHGLVVAAGPRFAHLGFIADPERETYTIERRLDDGSHREIGTTRFGSFVVREAGTYRVRIDPRAGGEARFLGPVEAIPLEAEAPVLAPRIAGPWRPLVRPSIAGDYVNDHTIYRDATGRWRLLGITARGEGDYSAEVRFAAGVAQAFPPDSMMRETDPVADFGEIAWAPHVIEAKGGFRLFWSPHRLMAMTSSDGIAWRDPRVVMSAPASPFFRDAMVHEVAPGQWLLYATARGRYFSRVDLYQSFDLEGWQYIGPALDAGFGSERNSILSSMESPALLEVRGRYYLAITYNNDSGVLAPLLLPFRIWLDRASYNDTLVFESDHPYAFGTYRGASATPNLVARLAAHAAEWVHVSERDEWYVTTAGWPFVATLTSGEVAVAPLRFEPVVVPHRD
;
A
#
# COMPACT_ATOMS: atom_id res chain seq x y z
N MET A 1 35.17 19.79 32.22
CA MET A 1 36.50 19.25 31.95
C MET A 1 36.51 18.71 30.53
N LYS A 2 37.13 19.43 29.59
CA LYS A 2 37.44 18.98 28.23
C LYS A 2 38.72 18.13 28.30
N THR A 3 38.65 16.89 27.83
CA THR A 3 39.77 15.96 27.86
C THR A 3 40.09 15.44 26.47
N LEU A 4 41.36 15.16 26.20
CA LEU A 4 41.85 14.65 24.92
C LEU A 4 42.83 13.49 25.13
N ALA A 5 42.62 12.38 24.43
CA ALA A 5 43.62 11.33 24.29
C ALA A 5 44.51 11.64 23.08
N PHE A 6 45.83 11.58 23.24
CA PHE A 6 46.77 11.94 22.19
C PHE A 6 47.75 10.79 21.96
N GLY A 7 47.42 9.92 21.01
CA GLY A 7 48.21 8.73 20.66
C GLY A 7 49.33 9.06 19.70
N ILE A 8 50.54 8.64 20.06
CA ILE A 8 51.77 8.90 19.32
C ILE A 8 52.32 7.59 18.77
N GLY A 9 53.00 7.67 17.62
CA GLY A 9 53.82 6.61 17.06
C GLY A 9 53.34 6.14 15.68
N ASN A 10 54.25 5.49 14.94
CA ASN A 10 54.04 5.09 13.56
C ASN A 10 53.42 3.68 13.47
N PRO A 11 52.19 3.52 12.96
CA PRO A 11 51.56 2.21 12.80
C PRO A 11 52.33 1.22 11.92
N LEU A 12 53.28 1.70 11.10
CA LEU A 12 54.10 0.89 10.21
C LEU A 12 55.40 0.38 10.86
N ARG A 13 55.63 0.63 12.15
CA ARG A 13 56.87 0.29 12.88
C ARG A 13 56.64 -0.55 14.13
N GLY A 14 55.87 -1.62 14.00
CA GLY A 14 55.63 -2.60 15.06
C GLY A 14 55.02 -1.94 16.29
N ASP A 15 55.68 -2.10 17.44
CA ASP A 15 55.22 -1.61 18.73
C ASP A 15 55.18 -0.09 18.84
N ASP A 16 55.86 0.64 17.95
CA ASP A 16 55.77 2.10 17.85
C ASP A 16 54.31 2.54 17.63
N GLY A 17 53.53 1.75 16.88
CA GLY A 17 52.14 2.06 16.55
C GLY A 17 51.14 1.95 17.70
N VAL A 18 51.55 1.52 18.89
CA VAL A 18 50.64 1.17 19.99
C VAL A 18 49.86 2.38 20.53
N GLY A 19 50.50 3.56 20.62
CA GLY A 19 49.85 4.78 21.08
C GLY A 19 48.75 5.24 20.11
N ALA A 20 49.05 5.24 18.81
CA ALA A 20 48.08 5.53 17.75
C ALA A 20 46.88 4.55 17.77
N ARG A 21 47.14 3.25 17.94
CA ARG A 21 46.08 2.23 18.04
C ARG A 21 45.17 2.44 19.24
N ALA A 22 45.73 2.75 20.40
CA ALA A 22 44.97 3.03 21.60
C ALA A 22 44.09 4.28 21.47
N ALA A 23 44.60 5.33 20.81
CA ALA A 23 43.82 6.53 20.52
C ALA A 23 42.65 6.25 19.56
N LEU A 24 42.87 5.45 18.51
CA LEU A 24 41.79 5.03 17.60
C LEU A 24 40.71 4.21 18.32
N ALA A 25 41.10 3.31 19.23
CA ALA A 25 40.14 2.55 20.03
C ALA A 25 39.31 3.45 20.96
N LEU A 26 39.95 4.43 21.62
CA LEU A 26 39.26 5.42 22.45
C LEU A 26 38.33 6.33 21.62
N ALA A 27 38.72 6.70 20.39
CA ALA A 27 37.87 7.44 19.47
C ALA A 27 36.60 6.65 19.12
N ALA A 28 36.73 5.34 18.85
CA ALA A 28 35.60 4.45 18.57
C ALA A 28 34.65 4.32 19.78
N GLU A 29 35.14 4.49 21.01
CA GLU A 29 34.34 4.55 22.24
C GLU A 29 33.69 5.93 22.49
N GLY A 30 33.93 6.91 21.62
CA GLY A 30 33.35 8.26 21.72
C GLY A 30 34.12 9.24 22.60
N PHE A 31 35.39 8.96 22.92
CA PHE A 31 36.29 9.94 23.52
C PHE A 31 36.87 10.87 22.44
N ALA A 32 37.16 12.12 22.80
CA ALA A 32 38.00 12.96 21.96
C ALA A 32 39.41 12.38 21.97
N ALA A 33 39.85 11.87 20.82
CA ALA A 33 41.15 11.22 20.67
C ALA A 33 41.77 11.52 19.30
N ARG A 34 43.09 11.68 19.28
CA ARG A 34 43.87 11.99 18.09
C ARG A 34 45.06 11.01 18.01
N ALA A 35 45.31 10.45 16.82
CA ALA A 35 46.49 9.66 16.54
C ALA A 35 47.44 10.46 15.64
N VAL A 36 48.72 10.53 15.99
CA VAL A 36 49.77 11.20 15.23
C VAL A 36 51.03 10.34 15.19
N ILE A 37 51.85 10.51 14.16
CA ILE A 37 53.13 9.78 14.06
C ILE A 37 54.13 10.32 15.09
N GLN A 38 54.17 11.64 15.28
CA GLN A 38 55.09 12.31 16.21
C GLN A 38 54.49 13.62 16.74
N PRO A 39 54.97 14.14 17.88
CA PRO A 39 54.59 15.48 18.36
C PRO A 39 55.19 16.58 17.46
N LEU A 40 54.41 17.64 17.21
CA LEU A 40 54.77 18.77 16.35
C LEU A 40 54.33 20.09 17.00
N PRO A 41 54.95 21.24 16.67
CA PRO A 41 54.59 22.53 17.24
C PRO A 41 53.11 22.90 17.04
N GLU A 42 52.53 22.57 15.87
CA GLU A 42 51.13 22.87 15.58
C GLU A 42 50.12 22.22 16.53
N HIS A 43 50.50 21.13 17.20
CA HIS A 43 49.62 20.46 18.17
C HIS A 43 49.44 21.29 19.45
N ALA A 44 50.30 22.27 19.71
CA ALA A 44 50.22 23.09 20.92
C ALA A 44 48.89 23.87 21.04
N LEU A 45 48.35 24.38 19.93
CA LEU A 45 47.09 25.13 19.94
C LEU A 45 45.89 24.22 20.30
N GLU A 46 45.85 23.01 19.75
CA GLU A 46 44.81 22.02 20.07
C GLU A 46 44.91 21.57 21.52
N LEU A 47 46.13 21.26 21.98
CA LEU A 47 46.39 20.83 23.35
C LEU A 47 46.12 21.92 24.37
N ALA A 48 46.44 23.18 24.05
CA ALA A 48 46.09 24.31 24.87
C ALA A 48 44.57 24.43 25.02
N SER A 49 43.75 24.04 24.03
CA SER A 49 42.28 24.18 24.10
C SER A 49 41.56 23.25 25.10
N VAL A 50 42.25 22.27 25.68
CA VAL A 50 41.68 21.30 26.64
C VAL A 50 42.10 21.56 28.08
N ASP A 51 41.39 20.95 29.03
CA ASP A 51 41.71 21.04 30.46
C ASP A 51 42.71 19.94 30.86
N ARG A 52 42.64 18.77 30.20
CA ARG A 52 43.52 17.62 30.45
C ARG A 52 43.84 16.86 29.16
N VAL A 53 45.10 16.47 28.99
CA VAL A 53 45.55 15.57 27.92
C VAL A 53 46.13 14.29 28.51
N VAL A 54 45.83 13.16 27.86
CA VAL A 54 46.43 11.86 28.14
C VAL A 54 47.19 11.40 26.89
N PHE A 55 48.51 11.51 26.93
CA PHE A 55 49.40 11.00 25.89
C PHE A 55 49.52 9.48 25.99
N LEU A 56 49.47 8.80 24.84
CA LEU A 56 49.63 7.35 24.71
C LEU A 56 50.81 7.09 23.79
N ASP A 57 51.83 6.38 24.26
CA ASP A 57 53.09 6.26 23.51
C ASP A 57 53.80 4.93 23.77
N ALA A 58 54.71 4.57 22.87
CA ALA A 58 55.65 3.48 23.06
C ALA A 58 56.81 3.93 23.98
N ALA A 59 57.22 3.09 24.92
CA ALA A 59 58.27 3.39 25.89
C ALA A 59 59.51 2.53 25.65
N LEU A 60 60.65 3.15 25.37
CA LEU A 60 61.94 2.47 25.19
C LEU A 60 62.61 2.08 26.52
N ASP A 61 62.23 2.73 27.61
CA ASP A 61 62.83 2.62 28.94
C ASP A 61 62.05 1.70 29.89
N SER A 62 61.15 0.86 29.34
CA SER A 62 60.28 -0.03 30.08
C SER A 62 60.29 -1.45 29.49
N PRO A 63 60.22 -2.52 30.30
CA PRO A 63 60.17 -3.89 29.79
C PRO A 63 58.96 -4.11 28.86
N PRO A 64 59.09 -4.95 27.81
CA PRO A 64 58.00 -5.26 26.87
C PRO A 64 56.66 -5.56 27.55
N GLY A 65 55.60 -4.87 27.13
CA GLY A 65 54.23 -5.06 27.62
C GLY A 65 53.92 -4.44 28.99
N VAL A 66 54.89 -3.82 29.67
CA VAL A 66 54.65 -3.13 30.96
C VAL A 66 54.08 -1.75 30.70
N VAL A 67 52.86 -1.49 31.21
CA VAL A 67 52.21 -0.17 31.13
C VAL A 67 52.58 0.68 32.34
N ARG A 68 52.99 1.94 32.09
CA ARG A 68 53.30 2.92 33.14
C ARG A 68 52.56 4.23 32.91
N VAL A 69 52.13 4.84 34.00
CA VAL A 69 51.49 6.16 34.00
C VAL A 69 52.40 7.13 34.73
N ARG A 70 52.68 8.29 34.12
CA ARG A 70 53.36 9.39 34.79
C ARG A 70 52.73 10.74 34.45
N ARG A 71 52.82 11.69 35.36
CA ARG A 71 52.47 13.09 35.09
C ARG A 71 53.58 13.73 34.27
N VAL A 72 53.22 14.58 33.31
CA VAL A 72 54.17 15.33 32.49
C VAL A 72 54.01 16.81 32.81
N SER A 73 55.13 17.49 33.05
CA SER A 73 55.16 18.93 33.26
C SER A 73 55.76 19.63 32.03
N PRO A 74 55.33 20.85 31.69
CA PRO A 74 55.89 21.64 30.59
C PRO A 74 57.40 21.89 30.75
N LYS A 75 58.14 21.85 29.64
CA LYS A 75 59.58 22.17 29.59
C LYS A 75 59.80 23.47 28.81
N ARG A 76 60.51 24.44 29.38
CA ARG A 76 60.68 25.80 28.81
C ARG A 76 61.72 25.92 27.67
N GLU A 77 62.59 24.95 27.49
CA GLU A 77 63.59 24.94 26.41
C GLU A 77 63.50 23.64 25.59
N ALA A 78 63.15 23.77 24.31
CA ALA A 78 63.22 22.69 23.33
C ALA A 78 64.66 22.60 22.81
N THR A 79 65.31 21.46 23.01
CA THR A 79 66.71 21.25 22.61
C THR A 79 66.87 20.92 21.12
N ASP A 80 65.80 20.53 20.42
CA ASP A 80 65.76 20.30 18.98
C ASP A 80 64.33 20.55 18.43
N PRO A 81 64.11 21.54 17.54
CA PRO A 81 62.80 21.80 16.94
C PRO A 81 62.34 20.71 15.96
N HIS A 82 63.21 19.78 15.54
CA HIS A 82 62.90 18.68 14.63
C HIS A 82 62.57 17.35 15.33
N ALA A 83 62.73 17.26 16.66
CA ALA A 83 62.42 16.08 17.45
C ALA A 83 61.84 16.45 18.83
N LEU A 84 60.63 17.01 18.83
CA LEU A 84 59.95 17.48 20.04
C LEU A 84 59.37 16.33 20.86
N ASP A 85 59.65 16.33 22.17
CA ASP A 85 58.94 15.49 23.13
C ASP A 85 57.63 16.14 23.59
N VAL A 86 56.74 15.33 24.19
CA VAL A 86 55.43 15.82 24.68
C VAL A 86 55.56 16.92 25.73
N ALA A 87 56.65 16.94 26.51
CA ALA A 87 56.90 17.99 27.51
C ALA A 87 57.24 19.34 26.86
N SER A 88 57.94 19.33 25.72
CA SER A 88 58.28 20.51 24.93
C SER A 88 57.06 21.08 24.22
N VAL A 89 56.16 20.22 23.70
CA VAL A 89 54.88 20.68 23.13
C VAL A 89 53.99 21.33 24.19
N LEU A 90 53.98 20.80 25.42
CA LEU A 90 53.29 21.46 26.54
C LEU A 90 53.94 22.80 26.92
N GLY A 91 55.27 22.92 26.81
CA GLY A 91 55.97 24.20 26.97
C GLY A 91 55.53 25.25 25.94
N LEU A 92 55.32 24.82 24.69
CA LEU A 92 54.74 25.69 23.65
C LEU A 92 53.30 26.10 23.96
N CYS A 93 52.49 25.22 24.58
CA CYS A 93 51.15 25.59 25.05
C CYS A 93 51.22 26.75 26.06
N GLU A 94 52.12 26.66 27.05
CA GLU A 94 52.32 27.75 28.02
C GLU A 94 52.83 29.03 27.36
N ALA A 95 53.78 28.92 26.44
CA ALA A 95 54.39 30.08 25.77
C ALA A 95 53.41 30.82 24.86
N LEU A 96 52.53 30.09 24.16
CA LEU A 96 51.59 30.66 23.19
C LEU A 96 50.28 31.12 23.84
N GLU A 97 49.74 30.35 24.78
CA GLU A 97 48.37 30.54 25.32
C GLU A 97 48.37 30.86 26.82
N GLY A 98 49.55 31.04 27.43
CA GLY A 98 49.70 31.36 28.86
C GLY A 98 49.32 30.23 29.81
N ARG A 99 48.99 29.03 29.30
CA ARG A 99 48.60 27.85 30.09
C ARG A 99 48.93 26.53 29.38
N ALA A 100 49.15 25.48 30.15
CA ALA A 100 49.21 24.10 29.66
C ALA A 100 48.11 23.25 30.30
N PRO A 101 47.55 22.26 29.58
CA PRO A 101 46.60 21.31 30.14
C PRO A 101 47.28 20.44 31.20
N GLU A 102 46.48 19.88 32.12
CA GLU A 102 46.99 18.80 32.96
C GLU A 102 47.38 17.60 32.09
N ALA A 103 48.62 17.15 32.17
CA ALA A 103 49.14 16.14 31.26
C ALA A 103 49.59 14.86 31.97
N PHE A 104 49.18 13.72 31.39
CA PHE A 104 49.65 12.39 31.76
C PHE A 104 50.20 11.68 30.53
N LEU A 105 51.27 10.91 30.70
CA LEU A 105 51.76 9.96 29.70
C LEU A 105 51.48 8.55 30.20
N VAL A 106 50.76 7.77 29.40
CA VAL A 106 50.58 6.34 29.57
C VAL A 106 51.44 5.64 28.52
N GLY A 107 52.57 5.11 28.94
CA GLY A 107 53.53 4.44 28.06
C GLY A 107 53.47 2.94 28.20
N VAL A 108 53.75 2.19 27.13
CA VAL A 108 53.93 0.73 27.18
C VAL A 108 55.31 0.33 26.65
N GLY A 109 56.02 -0.51 27.41
CA GLY A 109 57.34 -0.99 27.01
C GLY A 109 57.31 -1.77 25.70
N VAL A 110 58.22 -1.48 24.77
CA VAL A 110 58.27 -2.08 23.43
C VAL A 110 59.15 -3.33 23.39
N ALA A 111 58.80 -4.29 22.53
CA ALA A 111 59.59 -5.48 22.23
C ALA A 111 60.20 -5.45 20.81
N ASP A 112 59.46 -4.90 19.83
CA ASP A 112 59.84 -4.90 18.41
C ASP A 112 59.45 -3.59 17.71
N LEU A 113 60.44 -2.93 17.11
CA LEU A 113 60.28 -1.66 16.37
C LEU A 113 60.64 -1.80 14.88
N ARG A 114 60.72 -3.04 14.38
CA ARG A 114 60.95 -3.31 12.96
C ARG A 114 59.75 -2.85 12.13
N PHE A 115 59.97 -2.67 10.83
CA PHE A 115 58.89 -2.37 9.90
C PHE A 115 57.87 -3.50 9.89
N GLY A 116 56.60 -3.13 10.01
CA GLY A 116 55.49 -4.05 10.11
C GLY A 116 54.33 -3.40 10.87
N GLU A 117 53.12 -3.83 10.57
CA GLU A 117 51.91 -3.31 11.22
C GLU A 117 51.49 -4.16 12.43
N VAL A 118 52.22 -5.23 12.76
CA VAL A 118 51.81 -6.15 13.83
C VAL A 118 52.52 -5.75 15.12
N LEU A 119 51.75 -5.61 16.20
CA LEU A 119 52.31 -5.43 17.55
C LEU A 119 52.91 -6.77 18.01
N SER A 120 53.98 -6.70 18.79
CA SER A 120 54.51 -7.88 19.46
C SER A 120 53.46 -8.46 20.42
N PRO A 121 53.46 -9.78 20.66
CA PRO A 121 52.46 -10.41 21.53
C PRO A 121 52.38 -9.79 22.93
N ALA A 122 53.51 -9.33 23.47
CA ALA A 122 53.56 -8.68 24.78
C ALA A 122 52.87 -7.30 24.78
N VAL A 123 53.05 -6.50 23.73
CA VAL A 123 52.44 -5.17 23.61
C VAL A 123 50.97 -5.27 23.20
N GLU A 124 50.62 -6.24 22.36
CA GLU A 124 49.23 -6.53 22.01
C GLU A 124 48.41 -6.94 23.24
N ALA A 125 48.96 -7.81 24.10
CA ALA A 125 48.31 -8.20 25.35
C ALA A 125 48.15 -7.04 26.35
N ALA A 126 49.02 -6.02 26.27
CA ALA A 126 48.99 -4.85 27.14
C ALA A 126 48.05 -3.73 26.64
N LEU A 127 47.63 -3.77 25.38
CA LEU A 127 46.77 -2.75 24.77
C LEU A 127 45.44 -2.52 25.53
N PRO A 128 44.71 -3.56 26.00
CA PRO A 128 43.51 -3.35 26.81
C PRO A 128 43.79 -2.62 28.14
N GLU A 129 44.91 -2.92 28.81
CA GLU A 129 45.29 -2.21 30.03
C GLU A 129 45.64 -0.75 29.73
N LEU A 130 46.42 -0.49 28.68
CA LEU A 130 46.78 0.85 28.22
C LEU A 130 45.52 1.73 28.01
N ILE A 131 44.53 1.21 27.28
CA ILE A 131 43.25 1.87 27.03
C ILE A 131 42.48 2.09 28.34
N ALA A 132 42.42 1.10 29.22
CA ALA A 132 41.70 1.21 30.49
C ALA A 132 42.29 2.29 31.42
N ARG A 133 43.63 2.36 31.52
CA ARG A 133 44.33 3.40 32.30
C ARG A 133 44.07 4.79 31.72
N ALA A 134 44.15 4.93 30.40
CA ALA A 134 43.85 6.17 29.71
C ALA A 134 42.39 6.61 29.94
N ARG A 135 41.43 5.68 29.82
CA ARG A 135 40.01 5.91 30.07
C ARG A 135 39.73 6.45 31.47
N GLY A 136 40.38 5.86 32.47
CA GLY A 136 40.28 6.30 33.87
C GLY A 136 40.75 7.74 34.08
N LEU A 137 41.80 8.16 33.36
CA LEU A 137 42.35 9.52 33.43
C LEU A 137 41.53 10.54 32.64
N LEU A 138 40.92 10.13 31.52
CA LEU A 138 40.10 10.99 30.67
C LEU A 138 38.75 11.35 31.32
N GLY A 139 38.14 10.41 32.06
CA GLY A 139 36.84 10.59 32.73
C GLY A 139 35.64 10.78 31.77
N GLY A 140 34.45 10.31 32.15
CA GLY A 140 33.19 10.81 31.58
C GLY A 140 32.72 10.34 30.18
N GLY A 141 33.25 9.25 29.60
CA GLY A 141 32.86 8.74 28.26
C GLY A 141 31.48 8.05 28.15
N GLY A 142 30.41 8.61 28.72
CA GLY A 142 29.08 7.98 28.76
C GLY A 142 27.92 8.84 28.24
N ARG A 143 28.19 9.98 27.60
CA ARG A 143 27.16 10.96 27.23
C ARG A 143 26.53 10.66 25.85
N GLY A 144 27.30 10.21 24.86
CA GLY A 144 26.78 9.84 23.52
C GLY A 144 25.89 8.59 23.52
N ARG A 145 26.27 7.56 24.28
CA ARG A 145 25.51 6.30 24.39
C ARG A 145 24.13 6.51 25.06
N ARG A 146 24.03 7.40 26.06
CA ARG A 146 22.77 7.73 26.74
C ARG A 146 21.79 8.52 25.86
N ILE A 147 22.27 9.39 24.97
CA ILE A 147 21.42 10.14 24.04
C ILE A 147 20.86 9.21 22.97
N ALA A 148 21.70 8.36 22.37
CA ALA A 148 21.27 7.36 21.39
C ALA A 148 20.23 6.39 21.97
N THR A 149 20.42 5.91 23.21
CA THR A 149 19.44 5.04 23.88
C THR A 149 18.12 5.78 24.16
N ARG A 150 18.14 7.06 24.55
CA ARG A 150 16.92 7.85 24.75
C ARG A 150 16.16 8.09 23.45
N ALA A 151 16.87 8.41 22.36
CA ALA A 151 16.25 8.58 21.05
C ALA A 151 15.59 7.27 20.56
N LEU A 152 16.28 6.13 20.72
CA LEU A 152 15.73 4.81 20.42
C LEU A 152 14.45 4.52 21.23
N TRP A 153 14.45 4.85 22.52
CA TRP A 153 13.27 4.71 23.38
C TRP A 153 12.10 5.60 22.94
N VAL A 154 12.35 6.86 22.57
CA VAL A 154 11.31 7.76 22.06
C VAL A 154 10.70 7.20 20.77
N VAL A 155 11.54 6.72 19.84
CA VAL A 155 11.07 6.09 18.60
C VAL A 155 10.25 4.83 18.91
N ALA A 156 10.74 3.96 19.81
CA ALA A 156 10.02 2.75 20.19
C ALA A 156 8.65 3.04 20.83
N VAL A 157 8.58 4.05 21.73
CA VAL A 157 7.32 4.48 22.34
C VAL A 157 6.37 5.08 21.30
N ALA A 158 6.88 5.89 20.37
CA ALA A 158 6.06 6.45 19.30
C ALA A 158 5.50 5.37 18.36
N LEU A 159 6.33 4.39 17.97
CA LEU A 159 5.90 3.24 17.16
C LEU A 159 4.87 2.37 17.89
N LEU A 160 5.06 2.14 19.19
CA LEU A 160 4.10 1.39 20.00
C LEU A 160 2.77 2.15 20.12
N ALA A 161 2.81 3.46 20.39
CA ALA A 161 1.62 4.29 20.46
C ALA A 161 0.86 4.31 19.13
N TRP A 162 1.59 4.39 18.01
CA TRP A 162 1.03 4.27 16.67
C TRP A 162 0.35 2.91 16.44
N LEU A 163 1.03 1.81 16.79
CA LEU A 163 0.48 0.46 16.64
C LEU A 163 -0.80 0.28 17.48
N VAL A 164 -0.81 0.78 18.71
CA VAL A 164 -1.99 0.74 19.58
C VAL A 164 -3.13 1.56 18.99
N LEU A 165 -2.85 2.74 18.43
CA LEU A 165 -3.84 3.57 17.76
C LEU A 165 -4.43 2.87 16.52
N GLU A 166 -3.57 2.30 15.67
CA GLU A 166 -3.95 1.54 14.48
C GLU A 166 -4.87 0.36 14.85
N ILE A 167 -4.50 -0.44 15.86
CA ILE A 167 -5.32 -1.57 16.33
C ILE A 167 -6.64 -1.07 16.94
N GLY A 168 -6.60 -0.03 17.77
CA GLY A 168 -7.77 0.52 18.43
C GLY A 168 -8.80 1.05 17.44
N VAL A 169 -8.37 1.80 16.43
CA VAL A 169 -9.26 2.33 15.39
C VAL A 169 -9.79 1.20 14.49
N ARG A 170 -8.97 0.21 14.13
CA ARG A 170 -9.46 -0.97 13.40
C ARG A 170 -10.54 -1.70 14.18
N ALA A 171 -10.33 -1.96 15.48
CA ALA A 171 -11.32 -2.62 16.32
C ALA A 171 -12.62 -1.80 16.42
N TYR A 172 -12.52 -0.47 16.50
CA TYR A 172 -13.67 0.43 16.54
C TYR A 172 -14.47 0.44 15.22
N LEU A 173 -13.79 0.51 14.07
CA LEU A 173 -14.43 0.59 12.76
C LEU A 173 -14.94 -0.77 12.25
N GLU A 174 -14.19 -1.84 12.50
CA GLU A 174 -14.52 -3.18 11.98
C GLU A 174 -15.38 -3.99 12.93
N GLY A 175 -15.26 -3.77 14.25
CA GLY A 175 -16.00 -4.53 15.26
C GLY A 175 -17.52 -4.55 15.07
N PRO A 176 -18.17 -3.45 14.66
CA PRO A 176 -19.62 -3.43 14.38
C PRO A 176 -20.04 -4.09 13.07
N LEU A 177 -19.12 -4.46 12.18
CA LEU A 177 -19.44 -4.95 10.84
C LEU A 177 -19.67 -6.46 10.86
N GLU A 178 -20.87 -6.87 10.48
CA GLU A 178 -21.21 -8.28 10.24
C GLU A 178 -20.72 -8.70 8.85
N VAL A 179 -20.11 -9.89 8.76
CA VAL A 179 -19.65 -10.45 7.49
C VAL A 179 -20.17 -11.86 7.28
N ASP A 180 -20.56 -12.19 6.04
CA ASP A 180 -21.00 -13.52 5.67
C ASP A 180 -20.53 -13.93 4.26
N PHE A 181 -19.94 -15.11 4.16
CA PHE A 181 -19.54 -15.70 2.88
C PHE A 181 -20.74 -15.85 1.93
N TYR A 182 -21.89 -16.25 2.46
CA TYR A 182 -23.07 -16.53 1.63
C TYR A 182 -23.74 -15.25 1.10
N GLY A 183 -23.25 -14.07 1.49
CA GLY A 183 -23.76 -12.78 1.04
C GLY A 183 -25.25 -12.62 1.38
N SER A 184 -26.11 -12.65 0.37
CA SER A 184 -27.56 -12.58 0.58
C SER A 184 -28.28 -13.93 0.55
N ILE A 185 -27.58 -15.04 0.34
CA ILE A 185 -28.20 -16.38 0.30
C ILE A 185 -28.23 -16.96 1.72
N PRO A 186 -29.42 -17.20 2.32
CA PRO A 186 -29.49 -17.86 3.62
C PRO A 186 -28.95 -19.29 3.56
N ARG A 187 -28.24 -19.75 4.60
CA ARG A 187 -27.63 -21.10 4.67
C ARG A 187 -28.65 -22.22 4.40
N GLU A 188 -29.88 -22.05 4.87
CA GLU A 188 -31.00 -22.97 4.66
C GLU A 188 -31.50 -23.03 3.22
N ALA A 189 -31.33 -21.94 2.46
CA ALA A 189 -31.76 -21.83 1.07
C ALA A 189 -30.67 -22.23 0.06
N VAL A 190 -29.42 -22.40 0.51
CA VAL A 190 -28.28 -22.76 -0.35
C VAL A 190 -28.58 -24.00 -1.19
N ARG A 191 -29.14 -25.04 -0.57
CA ARG A 191 -29.48 -26.29 -1.24
C ARG A 191 -30.53 -26.11 -2.33
N GLU A 192 -31.58 -25.36 -2.02
CA GLU A 192 -32.65 -25.03 -2.97
C GLU A 192 -32.09 -24.24 -4.15
N LYS A 193 -31.23 -23.24 -3.90
CA LYS A 193 -30.58 -22.43 -4.93
C LYS A 193 -29.60 -23.24 -5.79
N GLN A 194 -28.87 -24.20 -5.20
CA GLN A 194 -28.05 -25.15 -5.94
C GLN A 194 -28.89 -25.96 -6.92
N ASP A 195 -30.01 -26.52 -6.48
CA ASP A 195 -30.89 -27.33 -7.31
C ASP A 195 -31.61 -26.48 -8.38
N LEU A 196 -31.92 -25.21 -8.08
CA LEU A 196 -32.54 -24.27 -9.01
C LEU A 196 -31.60 -23.85 -10.16
N HIS A 197 -30.36 -23.48 -9.84
CA HIS A 197 -29.43 -22.90 -10.82
C HIS A 197 -28.49 -23.94 -11.44
N GLY A 198 -28.14 -24.99 -10.71
CA GLY A 198 -27.22 -26.02 -11.17
C GLY A 198 -25.82 -25.47 -11.49
N LEU A 199 -25.27 -25.91 -12.64
CA LEU A 199 -24.01 -25.43 -13.18
C LEU A 199 -24.29 -24.53 -14.39
N VAL A 200 -23.89 -23.27 -14.30
CA VAL A 200 -24.08 -22.24 -15.32
C VAL A 200 -22.75 -21.98 -16.01
N VAL A 201 -22.76 -21.83 -17.33
CA VAL A 201 -21.56 -21.53 -18.12
C VAL A 201 -21.66 -20.13 -18.72
N ALA A 202 -20.66 -19.30 -18.44
CA ALA A 202 -20.43 -18.04 -19.14
C ALA A 202 -19.16 -18.17 -19.98
N ALA A 203 -19.31 -18.18 -21.30
CA ALA A 203 -18.18 -18.24 -22.23
C ALA A 203 -17.82 -16.84 -22.72
N GLY A 204 -16.52 -16.57 -22.81
CA GLY A 204 -15.99 -15.39 -23.45
C GLY A 204 -14.72 -15.70 -24.22
N PRO A 205 -14.05 -14.68 -24.76
CA PRO A 205 -12.84 -14.88 -25.55
C PRO A 205 -11.71 -15.52 -24.74
N ARG A 206 -11.36 -16.77 -25.11
CA ARG A 206 -10.30 -17.59 -24.49
C ARG A 206 -10.58 -18.08 -23.06
N PHE A 207 -11.81 -17.93 -22.57
CA PHE A 207 -12.22 -18.51 -21.29
C PHE A 207 -13.66 -19.03 -21.34
N ALA A 208 -13.95 -19.99 -20.48
CA ALA A 208 -15.30 -20.28 -20.05
C ALA A 208 -15.32 -20.37 -18.52
N HIS A 209 -16.33 -19.78 -17.91
CA HIS A 209 -16.54 -19.80 -16.48
C HIS A 209 -17.60 -20.83 -16.13
N LEU A 210 -17.32 -21.62 -15.10
CA LEU A 210 -18.20 -22.59 -14.47
C LEU A 210 -18.72 -21.98 -13.16
N GLY A 211 -19.94 -21.46 -13.19
CA GLY A 211 -20.61 -20.82 -12.07
C GLY A 211 -21.64 -21.73 -11.41
N PHE A 212 -21.65 -21.76 -10.08
CA PHE A 212 -22.65 -22.49 -9.29
C PHE A 212 -22.77 -21.85 -7.90
N ILE A 213 -23.71 -22.32 -7.08
CA ILE A 213 -23.83 -21.90 -5.67
C ILE A 213 -23.04 -22.86 -4.78
N ALA A 214 -22.08 -22.35 -4.03
CA ALA A 214 -21.25 -23.11 -3.11
C ALA A 214 -21.75 -23.06 -1.65
N ASP A 215 -21.41 -24.09 -0.89
CA ASP A 215 -21.62 -24.29 0.54
C ASP A 215 -20.28 -24.72 1.17
N PRO A 216 -19.28 -23.82 1.24
CA PRO A 216 -17.94 -24.20 1.66
C PRO A 216 -17.84 -24.69 3.10
N GLU A 217 -18.81 -24.36 3.96
CA GLU A 217 -18.90 -24.86 5.34
C GLU A 217 -19.19 -26.37 5.36
N ARG A 218 -19.92 -26.88 4.36
CA ARG A 218 -20.41 -28.27 4.35
C ARG A 218 -19.87 -29.12 3.21
N GLU A 219 -19.30 -28.50 2.18
CA GLU A 219 -18.96 -29.15 0.91
C GLU A 219 -17.55 -28.79 0.41
N THR A 220 -16.99 -29.67 -0.42
CA THR A 220 -15.80 -29.40 -1.24
C THR A 220 -16.10 -29.67 -2.71
N TYR A 221 -15.46 -28.90 -3.60
CA TYR A 221 -15.74 -28.93 -5.03
C TYR A 221 -14.50 -29.32 -5.84
N THR A 222 -14.63 -30.40 -6.62
CA THR A 222 -13.64 -30.83 -7.60
C THR A 222 -14.21 -30.63 -8.99
N ILE A 223 -13.47 -29.96 -9.87
CA ILE A 223 -13.84 -29.76 -11.26
C ILE A 223 -13.26 -30.91 -12.07
N GLU A 224 -14.11 -31.53 -12.89
CA GLU A 224 -13.73 -32.67 -13.71
C GLU A 224 -14.04 -32.39 -15.18
N ARG A 225 -13.10 -32.73 -16.06
CA ARG A 225 -13.25 -32.71 -17.51
C ARG A 225 -13.44 -34.12 -18.03
N ARG A 226 -14.42 -34.35 -18.89
CA ARG A 226 -14.63 -35.62 -19.59
C ARG A 226 -13.55 -35.82 -20.65
N LEU A 227 -12.96 -37.01 -20.69
CA LEU A 227 -11.98 -37.46 -21.68
C LEU A 227 -12.67 -38.22 -22.83
N ASP A 228 -11.94 -38.41 -23.93
CA ASP A 228 -12.46 -39.07 -25.15
C ASP A 228 -12.89 -40.52 -24.91
N ASP A 229 -12.27 -41.21 -23.94
CA ASP A 229 -12.63 -42.57 -23.52
C ASP A 229 -13.86 -42.63 -22.58
N GLY A 230 -14.46 -41.48 -22.29
CA GLY A 230 -15.61 -41.33 -21.39
C GLY A 230 -15.26 -41.24 -19.91
N SER A 231 -13.99 -41.42 -19.53
CA SER A 231 -13.52 -41.20 -18.16
C SER A 231 -13.46 -39.71 -17.82
N HIS A 232 -13.30 -39.38 -16.54
CA HIS A 232 -13.24 -38.00 -16.06
C HIS A 232 -11.89 -37.74 -15.40
N ARG A 233 -11.27 -36.62 -15.77
CA ARG A 233 -10.00 -36.15 -15.20
C ARG A 233 -10.26 -34.94 -14.33
N GLU A 234 -9.78 -34.97 -13.10
CA GLU A 234 -9.73 -33.79 -12.24
C GLU A 234 -8.83 -32.72 -12.87
N ILE A 235 -9.34 -31.49 -12.98
CA ILE A 235 -8.58 -30.33 -13.48
C ILE A 235 -8.28 -29.31 -12.38
N GLY A 236 -8.95 -29.40 -11.24
CA GLY A 236 -8.72 -28.53 -10.10
C GLY A 236 -9.81 -28.61 -9.05
N THR A 237 -9.60 -27.88 -7.96
CA THR A 237 -10.57 -27.75 -6.86
C THR A 237 -10.84 -26.28 -6.57
N THR A 238 -12.00 -26.00 -5.99
CA THR A 238 -12.36 -24.66 -5.54
C THR A 238 -13.18 -24.72 -4.27
N ARG A 239 -13.15 -23.63 -3.50
CA ARG A 239 -14.05 -23.39 -2.37
C ARG A 239 -15.14 -22.38 -2.70
N PHE A 240 -15.06 -21.77 -3.88
CA PHE A 240 -15.99 -20.75 -4.38
C PHE A 240 -16.90 -21.39 -5.43
N GLY A 241 -18.10 -20.83 -5.60
CA GLY A 241 -19.03 -21.18 -6.67
C GLY A 241 -18.59 -20.73 -8.07
N SER A 242 -17.29 -20.78 -8.33
CA SER A 242 -16.61 -20.13 -9.45
C SER A 242 -15.35 -20.89 -9.83
N PHE A 243 -15.19 -21.19 -11.12
CA PHE A 243 -13.98 -21.75 -11.70
C PHE A 243 -13.85 -21.36 -13.18
N VAL A 244 -12.67 -20.92 -13.63
CA VAL A 244 -12.41 -20.56 -15.02
C VAL A 244 -11.64 -21.67 -15.73
N VAL A 245 -12.11 -22.10 -16.89
CA VAL A 245 -11.45 -23.07 -17.78
C VAL A 245 -11.03 -22.41 -19.09
N ARG A 246 -9.96 -22.93 -19.70
CA ARG A 246 -9.37 -22.42 -20.96
C ARG A 246 -9.47 -23.39 -22.13
N GLU A 247 -9.71 -24.66 -21.85
CA GLU A 247 -9.88 -25.69 -22.86
C GLU A 247 -11.36 -25.87 -23.18
N ALA A 248 -11.69 -26.15 -24.44
CA ALA A 248 -13.02 -26.60 -24.80
C ALA A 248 -13.25 -28.03 -24.28
N GLY A 249 -14.46 -28.32 -23.80
CA GLY A 249 -14.83 -29.68 -23.41
C GLY A 249 -16.11 -29.76 -22.59
N THR A 250 -16.40 -30.98 -22.15
CA THR A 250 -17.52 -31.26 -21.24
C THR A 250 -17.00 -31.30 -19.81
N TYR A 251 -17.58 -30.48 -18.95
CA TYR A 251 -17.18 -30.33 -17.55
C TYR A 251 -18.30 -30.70 -16.60
N ARG A 252 -17.94 -31.14 -15.40
CA ARG A 252 -18.86 -31.32 -14.27
C ARG A 252 -18.17 -30.91 -12.97
N VAL A 253 -18.97 -30.60 -11.96
CA VAL A 253 -18.49 -30.32 -10.61
C VAL A 253 -18.87 -31.49 -9.71
N ARG A 254 -17.88 -32.20 -9.17
CA ARG A 254 -18.06 -33.20 -8.12
C ARG A 254 -18.10 -32.50 -6.77
N ILE A 255 -19.15 -32.77 -6.00
CA ILE A 255 -19.44 -32.18 -4.70
C ILE A 255 -19.30 -33.27 -3.65
N ASP A 256 -18.35 -33.12 -2.73
CA ASP A 256 -18.18 -34.01 -1.59
C ASP A 256 -18.71 -33.37 -0.30
N PRO A 257 -19.62 -34.03 0.43
CA PRO A 257 -20.00 -33.61 1.77
C PRO A 257 -18.83 -33.77 2.75
N ARG A 258 -18.51 -32.72 3.51
CA ARG A 258 -17.47 -32.75 4.55
C ARG A 258 -17.79 -33.69 5.71
N ALA A 259 -19.07 -33.90 5.99
CA ALA A 259 -19.55 -34.80 7.04
C ALA A 259 -19.48 -36.30 6.64
N GLY A 260 -19.01 -36.60 5.43
CA GLY A 260 -19.11 -37.93 4.83
C GLY A 260 -20.47 -38.16 4.16
N GLY A 261 -20.50 -38.99 3.12
CA GLY A 261 -21.68 -39.25 2.32
C GLY A 261 -21.32 -39.54 0.86
N GLU A 262 -22.33 -39.80 0.03
CA GLU A 262 -22.13 -39.97 -1.41
C GLU A 262 -21.86 -38.63 -2.08
N ALA A 263 -20.90 -38.64 -3.01
CA ALA A 263 -20.60 -37.48 -3.84
C ALA A 263 -21.77 -37.18 -4.79
N ARG A 264 -22.05 -35.90 -4.97
CA ARG A 264 -23.05 -35.40 -5.93
C ARG A 264 -22.36 -34.72 -7.10
N PHE A 265 -23.06 -34.52 -8.19
CA PHE A 265 -22.50 -33.91 -9.40
C PHE A 265 -23.41 -32.80 -9.93
N LEU A 266 -22.82 -31.68 -10.35
CA LEU A 266 -23.47 -30.66 -11.17
C LEU A 266 -22.95 -30.76 -12.61
N GLY A 267 -23.85 -30.62 -13.59
CA GLY A 267 -23.55 -30.85 -15.01
C GLY A 267 -23.92 -32.28 -15.44
N PRO A 268 -23.38 -32.78 -16.57
CA PRO A 268 -22.33 -32.17 -17.39
C PRO A 268 -22.79 -30.90 -18.11
N VAL A 269 -21.85 -30.00 -18.41
CA VAL A 269 -22.04 -28.82 -19.26
C VAL A 269 -20.95 -28.74 -20.31
N GLU A 270 -21.27 -28.24 -21.50
CA GLU A 270 -20.27 -27.89 -22.50
C GLU A 270 -19.73 -26.49 -22.21
N ALA A 271 -18.42 -26.37 -22.14
CA ALA A 271 -17.73 -25.09 -22.02
C ALA A 271 -16.83 -24.93 -23.23
N ILE A 272 -17.12 -23.93 -24.05
CA ILE A 272 -16.41 -23.65 -25.29
C ILE A 272 -15.93 -22.20 -25.22
N PRO A 273 -14.66 -21.98 -24.83
CA PRO A 273 -14.02 -20.68 -24.93
C PRO A 273 -14.13 -20.15 -26.36
N LEU A 274 -14.51 -18.88 -26.51
CA LEU A 274 -14.61 -18.26 -27.83
C LEU A 274 -13.22 -17.96 -28.38
N GLU A 275 -13.00 -18.19 -29.67
CA GLU A 275 -11.75 -17.78 -30.32
C GLU A 275 -11.78 -16.28 -30.60
N ALA A 276 -10.88 -15.52 -29.96
CA ALA A 276 -10.54 -14.18 -30.40
C ALA A 276 -9.12 -13.80 -29.99
N GLU A 277 -8.39 -13.17 -30.91
CA GLU A 277 -7.19 -12.41 -30.59
C GLU A 277 -7.53 -10.93 -30.62
N ALA A 278 -7.54 -10.31 -29.45
CA ALA A 278 -7.60 -8.86 -29.33
C ALA A 278 -6.26 -8.35 -28.77
N PRO A 279 -5.71 -7.24 -29.29
CA PRO A 279 -4.58 -6.58 -28.64
C PRO A 279 -5.00 -6.09 -27.25
N VAL A 280 -4.05 -6.05 -26.31
CA VAL A 280 -4.27 -5.35 -25.04
C VAL A 280 -4.28 -3.86 -25.33
N LEU A 281 -5.26 -3.15 -24.79
CA LEU A 281 -5.44 -1.72 -24.99
C LEU A 281 -5.22 -0.98 -23.68
N ALA A 282 -4.55 0.16 -23.75
CA ALA A 282 -4.38 1.06 -22.64
C ALA A 282 -5.25 2.30 -22.87
N PRO A 283 -6.18 2.61 -21.95
CA PRO A 283 -6.97 3.83 -22.04
C PRO A 283 -6.12 5.08 -21.77
N ARG A 284 -6.44 6.17 -22.47
CA ARG A 284 -5.81 7.49 -22.35
C ARG A 284 -6.87 8.58 -22.45
N ILE A 285 -6.81 9.54 -21.54
CA ILE A 285 -7.60 10.78 -21.62
C ILE A 285 -7.10 11.57 -22.84
N ALA A 286 -7.98 11.80 -23.81
CA ALA A 286 -7.65 12.31 -25.13
C ALA A 286 -7.98 13.80 -25.32
N GLY A 287 -8.50 14.47 -24.28
CA GLY A 287 -8.90 15.88 -24.35
C GLY A 287 -9.09 16.50 -22.97
N PRO A 288 -9.46 17.79 -22.91
CA PRO A 288 -9.69 18.48 -21.65
C PRO A 288 -10.96 17.96 -20.96
N TRP A 289 -10.97 18.08 -19.64
CA TRP A 289 -12.17 17.93 -18.83
C TRP A 289 -13.16 19.05 -19.11
N ARG A 290 -14.44 18.69 -19.30
CA ARG A 290 -15.55 19.63 -19.39
C ARG A 290 -16.63 19.28 -18.37
N PRO A 291 -17.28 20.25 -17.73
CA PRO A 291 -18.41 19.98 -16.85
C PRO A 291 -19.51 19.21 -17.59
N LEU A 292 -20.02 18.16 -16.96
CA LEU A 292 -21.12 17.33 -17.44
C LEU A 292 -22.41 17.70 -16.71
N VAL A 293 -22.40 17.76 -15.37
CA VAL A 293 -23.53 18.20 -14.55
C VAL A 293 -23.03 18.79 -13.24
N ARG A 294 -23.64 19.88 -12.80
CA ARG A 294 -23.40 20.46 -11.47
C ARG A 294 -24.74 20.50 -10.71
N PRO A 295 -24.86 19.82 -9.57
CA PRO A 295 -26.08 19.85 -8.80
C PRO A 295 -26.24 21.21 -8.11
N SER A 296 -27.50 21.57 -7.89
CA SER A 296 -27.94 22.80 -7.23
C SER A 296 -29.28 22.61 -6.51
N ILE A 297 -30.12 21.70 -7.00
CA ILE A 297 -31.41 21.29 -6.42
C ILE A 297 -31.18 20.29 -5.30
N ALA A 298 -30.43 19.21 -5.57
CA ALA A 298 -30.27 18.10 -4.63
C ALA A 298 -29.16 18.35 -3.58
N GLY A 299 -28.10 19.03 -4.00
CA GLY A 299 -26.91 19.30 -3.22
C GLY A 299 -25.98 20.25 -3.98
N ASP A 300 -24.75 20.40 -3.51
CA ASP A 300 -23.77 21.34 -4.05
C ASP A 300 -22.60 20.65 -4.77
N TYR A 301 -22.50 19.31 -4.66
CA TYR A 301 -21.50 18.51 -5.35
C TYR A 301 -21.94 17.09 -5.71
N VAL A 302 -21.20 16.42 -6.59
CA VAL A 302 -21.25 14.97 -6.81
C VAL A 302 -19.91 14.34 -6.46
N ASN A 303 -19.91 13.25 -5.67
CA ASN A 303 -18.68 12.52 -5.32
C ASN A 303 -18.41 11.32 -6.22
N ASP A 304 -19.37 10.40 -6.29
CA ASP A 304 -19.41 9.24 -7.18
C ASP A 304 -20.74 9.22 -7.92
N HIS A 305 -20.77 8.59 -9.09
CA HIS A 305 -21.94 8.59 -9.95
C HIS A 305 -21.98 7.36 -10.85
N THR A 306 -23.14 7.17 -11.47
CA THR A 306 -23.39 6.18 -12.53
C THR A 306 -24.09 6.86 -13.69
N ILE A 307 -23.82 6.39 -14.90
CA ILE A 307 -24.40 6.91 -16.15
C ILE A 307 -25.06 5.77 -16.92
N TYR A 308 -26.30 6.00 -17.35
CA TYR A 308 -27.08 5.00 -18.09
C TYR A 308 -28.06 5.66 -19.06
N ARG A 309 -28.74 4.86 -19.88
CA ARG A 309 -29.86 5.31 -20.71
C ARG A 309 -31.17 4.86 -20.10
N ASP A 310 -32.13 5.77 -19.97
CA ASP A 310 -33.48 5.44 -19.50
C ASP A 310 -34.31 4.76 -20.61
N ALA A 311 -35.52 4.28 -20.28
CA ALA A 311 -36.41 3.63 -21.24
C ALA A 311 -36.86 4.54 -22.40
N THR A 312 -36.64 5.86 -22.28
CA THR A 312 -36.92 6.83 -23.35
C THR A 312 -35.70 7.06 -24.26
N GLY A 313 -34.58 6.40 -23.99
CA GLY A 313 -33.32 6.52 -24.71
C GLY A 313 -32.50 7.76 -24.32
N ARG A 314 -32.88 8.49 -23.26
CA ARG A 314 -32.14 9.66 -22.79
C ARG A 314 -31.06 9.25 -21.82
N TRP A 315 -29.94 9.96 -21.87
CA TRP A 315 -28.83 9.79 -20.95
C TRP A 315 -29.19 10.34 -19.57
N ARG A 316 -28.91 9.54 -18.55
CA ARG A 316 -29.13 9.83 -17.14
C ARG A 316 -27.83 9.73 -16.37
N LEU A 317 -27.75 10.55 -15.33
CA LEU A 317 -26.70 10.47 -14.33
C LEU A 317 -27.34 10.48 -12.96
N LEU A 318 -26.94 9.56 -12.09
CA LEU A 318 -27.24 9.59 -10.66
C LEU A 318 -25.94 9.67 -9.89
N GLY A 319 -25.85 10.55 -8.89
CA GLY A 319 -24.61 10.70 -8.13
C GLY A 319 -24.81 11.07 -6.67
N ILE A 320 -23.90 10.61 -5.82
CA ILE A 320 -23.87 10.91 -4.39
C ILE A 320 -23.80 12.43 -4.21
N THR A 321 -24.66 13.01 -3.37
CA THR A 321 -24.66 14.45 -3.15
C THR A 321 -25.03 14.84 -1.73
N ALA A 322 -24.49 15.97 -1.29
CA ALA A 322 -24.91 16.68 -0.08
C ALA A 322 -24.75 18.20 -0.27
N ARG A 323 -25.18 18.98 0.72
CA ARG A 323 -24.93 20.43 0.77
C ARG A 323 -23.56 20.71 1.38
N GLY A 324 -22.92 21.79 0.95
CA GLY A 324 -21.58 22.20 1.39
C GLY A 324 -20.45 21.66 0.51
N GLU A 325 -19.28 21.44 1.11
CA GLU A 325 -18.03 21.20 0.39
C GLU A 325 -17.54 19.73 0.42
N GLY A 326 -18.34 18.80 0.97
CA GLY A 326 -17.96 17.39 1.14
C GLY A 326 -18.14 16.90 2.58
N ASP A 327 -19.40 16.78 3.05
CA ASP A 327 -19.72 16.11 4.31
C ASP A 327 -20.34 14.74 3.98
N TYR A 328 -19.50 13.72 4.03
CA TYR A 328 -19.86 12.36 3.68
C TYR A 328 -21.03 11.84 4.56
N SER A 329 -21.15 12.29 5.81
CA SER A 329 -22.22 11.83 6.71
C SER A 329 -23.62 12.35 6.31
N ALA A 330 -23.67 13.37 5.46
CA ALA A 330 -24.91 13.99 4.98
C ALA A 330 -25.35 13.50 3.58
N GLU A 331 -24.61 12.56 2.99
CA GLU A 331 -24.86 12.00 1.66
C GLU A 331 -25.96 10.93 1.71
N VAL A 332 -27.21 11.38 1.81
CA VAL A 332 -28.40 10.54 2.02
C VAL A 332 -29.34 10.46 0.81
N ARG A 333 -28.92 11.01 -0.33
CA ARG A 333 -29.72 11.10 -1.56
C ARG A 333 -28.83 11.15 -2.80
N PHE A 334 -29.43 10.94 -3.97
CA PHE A 334 -28.72 11.07 -5.24
C PHE A 334 -29.18 12.29 -6.05
N ALA A 335 -28.23 13.12 -6.50
CA ALA A 335 -28.47 14.11 -7.53
C ALA A 335 -28.78 13.41 -8.86
N ALA A 336 -29.65 13.99 -9.68
CA ALA A 336 -30.07 13.42 -10.94
C ALA A 336 -29.90 14.40 -12.11
N GLY A 337 -29.30 13.94 -13.20
CA GLY A 337 -29.13 14.70 -14.44
C GLY A 337 -29.75 14.01 -15.65
N VAL A 338 -30.20 14.78 -16.64
CA VAL A 338 -30.73 14.25 -17.91
C VAL A 338 -30.21 15.02 -19.13
N ALA A 339 -29.91 14.29 -20.21
CA ALA A 339 -29.58 14.86 -21.52
C ALA A 339 -30.07 13.98 -22.67
N GLN A 340 -30.30 14.60 -23.83
CA GLN A 340 -30.70 13.88 -25.04
C GLN A 340 -29.52 13.18 -25.72
N ALA A 341 -28.34 13.78 -25.67
CA ALA A 341 -27.11 13.27 -26.26
C ALA A 341 -26.01 13.20 -25.21
N PHE A 342 -25.01 12.35 -25.44
CA PHE A 342 -23.84 12.25 -24.58
C PHE A 342 -22.53 12.44 -25.35
N PRO A 343 -21.58 13.21 -24.78
CA PRO A 343 -21.84 14.23 -23.79
C PRO A 343 -22.57 15.42 -24.46
N PRO A 344 -23.52 16.11 -23.78
CA PRO A 344 -24.29 17.20 -24.38
C PRO A 344 -23.43 18.43 -24.72
N ASP A 345 -23.91 19.31 -25.61
CA ASP A 345 -23.20 20.56 -25.97
C ASP A 345 -23.08 21.53 -24.78
N SER A 346 -24.14 21.58 -23.95
CA SER A 346 -24.16 22.21 -22.63
C SER A 346 -24.05 21.15 -21.53
N MET A 347 -24.20 21.53 -20.25
CA MET A 347 -24.35 20.55 -19.17
C MET A 347 -25.70 19.80 -19.27
N MET A 348 -25.77 18.60 -18.69
CA MET A 348 -27.01 17.90 -18.43
C MET A 348 -27.92 18.76 -17.53
N ARG A 349 -29.23 18.67 -17.75
CA ARG A 349 -30.20 19.37 -16.92
C ARG A 349 -30.44 18.59 -15.63
N GLU A 350 -30.28 19.23 -14.49
CA GLU A 350 -30.62 18.65 -13.19
C GLU A 350 -32.15 18.41 -13.09
N THR A 351 -32.54 17.28 -12.52
CA THR A 351 -33.92 16.94 -12.19
C THR A 351 -34.07 16.72 -10.69
N ASP A 352 -35.28 16.40 -10.23
CA ASP A 352 -35.51 16.04 -8.83
C ASP A 352 -34.59 14.88 -8.41
N PRO A 353 -34.06 14.92 -7.17
CA PRO A 353 -33.18 13.88 -6.66
C PRO A 353 -33.90 12.54 -6.54
N VAL A 354 -33.11 11.46 -6.53
CA VAL A 354 -33.62 10.12 -6.21
C VAL A 354 -33.64 9.94 -4.71
N ALA A 355 -34.85 10.12 -4.16
CA ALA A 355 -35.25 9.88 -2.78
C ALA A 355 -34.37 10.55 -1.71
N ASP A 356 -34.86 10.57 -0.47
CA ASP A 356 -34.03 10.79 0.71
C ASP A 356 -34.12 9.49 1.51
N PHE A 357 -33.00 8.80 1.64
CA PHE A 357 -32.96 7.49 2.28
C PHE A 357 -32.98 7.59 3.81
N GLY A 358 -32.78 8.78 4.38
CA GLY A 358 -32.67 9.00 5.83
C GLY A 358 -31.38 8.44 6.44
N GLU A 359 -30.51 7.86 5.61
CA GLU A 359 -29.23 7.26 5.96
C GLU A 359 -28.24 7.38 4.81
N ILE A 360 -26.96 7.11 5.09
CA ILE A 360 -25.87 7.21 4.10
C ILE A 360 -26.13 6.29 2.89
N ALA A 361 -25.96 6.83 1.69
CA ALA A 361 -26.16 6.13 0.44
C ALA A 361 -25.01 6.37 -0.55
N TRP A 362 -24.10 5.40 -0.72
CA TRP A 362 -22.89 5.47 -1.57
C TRP A 362 -22.78 4.32 -2.57
N ALA A 363 -21.75 4.33 -3.41
CA ALA A 363 -22.00 4.82 -4.76
C ALA A 363 -23.20 4.14 -5.48
N PRO A 364 -24.09 4.93 -6.11
CA PRO A 364 -25.19 4.38 -6.88
C PRO A 364 -24.65 3.69 -8.14
N HIS A 365 -25.22 2.54 -8.50
CA HIS A 365 -24.96 1.88 -9.77
C HIS A 365 -26.26 1.40 -10.41
N VAL A 366 -26.49 1.75 -11.67
CA VAL A 366 -27.69 1.37 -12.40
C VAL A 366 -27.38 0.35 -13.46
N ILE A 367 -28.19 -0.71 -13.51
CA ILE A 367 -28.22 -1.67 -14.61
C ILE A 367 -29.62 -1.74 -15.23
N GLU A 368 -29.66 -2.05 -16.52
CA GLU A 368 -30.86 -2.56 -17.17
C GLU A 368 -30.84 -4.10 -17.06
N ALA A 369 -31.96 -4.69 -16.68
CA ALA A 369 -32.13 -6.13 -16.56
C ALA A 369 -33.52 -6.54 -17.06
N LYS A 370 -33.79 -7.85 -17.07
CA LYS A 370 -35.12 -8.34 -17.43
C LYS A 370 -36.19 -7.75 -16.50
N GLY A 371 -37.14 -7.02 -17.06
CA GLY A 371 -38.23 -6.39 -16.32
C GLY A 371 -37.96 -4.96 -15.86
N GLY A 372 -36.91 -4.31 -16.36
CA GLY A 372 -36.65 -2.87 -16.17
C GLY A 372 -35.26 -2.61 -15.60
N PHE A 373 -35.15 -1.60 -14.76
CA PHE A 373 -33.90 -1.14 -14.19
C PHE A 373 -33.76 -1.57 -12.72
N ARG A 374 -32.51 -1.72 -12.30
CA ARG A 374 -32.10 -1.91 -10.91
C ARG A 374 -31.08 -0.85 -10.55
N LEU A 375 -31.29 -0.20 -9.43
CA LEU A 375 -30.34 0.71 -8.80
C LEU A 375 -29.81 0.02 -7.55
N PHE A 376 -28.49 -0.14 -7.47
CA PHE A 376 -27.79 -0.65 -6.30
C PHE A 376 -27.03 0.47 -5.62
N TRP A 377 -26.88 0.38 -4.30
CA TRP A 377 -26.02 1.28 -3.53
C TRP A 377 -25.61 0.61 -2.20
N SER A 378 -24.63 1.19 -1.50
CA SER A 378 -24.00 0.68 -0.28
C SER A 378 -23.34 1.85 0.46
N PRO A 379 -23.13 1.84 1.78
CA PRO A 379 -22.04 1.03 2.30
C PRO A 379 -22.52 -0.04 3.29
N HIS A 380 -21.62 -0.96 3.63
CA HIS A 380 -21.74 -2.06 4.60
C HIS A 380 -22.78 -3.13 4.29
N ARG A 381 -23.79 -2.81 3.49
CA ARG A 381 -24.81 -3.69 2.96
C ARG A 381 -25.11 -3.30 1.52
N LEU A 382 -25.67 -4.23 0.75
CA LEU A 382 -26.18 -3.93 -0.58
C LEU A 382 -27.66 -3.56 -0.48
N MET A 383 -27.97 -2.35 -0.86
CA MET A 383 -29.33 -1.86 -1.03
C MET A 383 -29.71 -1.93 -2.51
N ALA A 384 -31.00 -2.08 -2.79
CA ALA A 384 -31.51 -1.99 -4.15
C ALA A 384 -32.90 -1.34 -4.25
N MET A 385 -33.16 -0.75 -5.41
CA MET A 385 -34.45 -0.25 -5.86
C MET A 385 -34.73 -0.72 -7.27
N THR A 386 -36.00 -0.68 -7.64
CA THR A 386 -36.47 -1.07 -8.96
C THR A 386 -37.09 0.11 -9.69
N SER A 387 -37.01 0.09 -11.01
CA SER A 387 -37.73 1.03 -11.86
C SER A 387 -38.14 0.36 -13.15
N SER A 388 -39.33 0.68 -13.68
CA SER A 388 -39.76 0.21 -15.00
C SER A 388 -39.21 1.04 -16.14
N ASP A 389 -38.84 2.30 -15.88
CA ASP A 389 -38.48 3.30 -16.89
C ASP A 389 -37.07 3.88 -16.70
N GLY A 390 -36.41 3.59 -15.58
CA GLY A 390 -35.11 4.15 -15.22
C GLY A 390 -35.21 5.61 -14.76
N ILE A 391 -36.41 6.06 -14.37
CA ILE A 391 -36.70 7.44 -13.95
C ILE A 391 -37.38 7.42 -12.58
N ALA A 392 -38.49 6.68 -12.45
CA ALA A 392 -39.24 6.55 -11.22
C ALA A 392 -38.77 5.31 -10.46
N TRP A 393 -38.06 5.53 -9.35
CA TRP A 393 -37.51 4.48 -8.49
C TRP A 393 -38.47 4.10 -7.37
N ARG A 394 -38.62 2.81 -7.09
CA ARG A 394 -39.53 2.24 -6.09
C ARG A 394 -38.87 1.11 -5.29
N ASP A 395 -39.52 0.77 -4.18
CA ASP A 395 -39.25 -0.41 -3.35
C ASP A 395 -37.80 -0.51 -2.85
N PRO A 396 -37.30 0.51 -2.10
CA PRO A 396 -35.97 0.44 -1.50
C PRO A 396 -35.92 -0.69 -0.48
N ARG A 397 -34.94 -1.59 -0.63
CA ARG A 397 -34.74 -2.72 0.29
C ARG A 397 -33.27 -3.08 0.45
N VAL A 398 -32.97 -3.75 1.56
CA VAL A 398 -31.70 -4.44 1.75
C VAL A 398 -31.74 -5.75 0.96
N VAL A 399 -30.79 -5.95 0.04
CA VAL A 399 -30.61 -7.20 -0.71
C VAL A 399 -29.57 -8.08 -0.04
N MET A 400 -28.45 -7.51 0.40
CA MET A 400 -27.39 -8.24 1.12
C MET A 400 -27.08 -7.51 2.43
N SER A 401 -27.46 -8.08 3.57
CA SER A 401 -27.26 -7.48 4.88
C SER A 401 -25.83 -7.62 5.40
N ALA A 402 -25.15 -8.72 5.09
CA ALA A 402 -23.81 -9.04 5.57
C ALA A 402 -22.91 -9.52 4.40
N PRO A 403 -22.12 -8.64 3.80
CA PRO A 403 -21.13 -8.99 2.77
C PRO A 403 -19.98 -9.84 3.33
N ALA A 404 -19.18 -10.50 2.49
CA ALA A 404 -18.12 -11.42 2.94
C ALA A 404 -16.87 -10.74 3.54
N SER A 405 -16.71 -9.43 3.34
CA SER A 405 -15.58 -8.64 3.84
C SER A 405 -16.05 -7.34 4.46
N PRO A 406 -15.30 -6.80 5.46
CA PRO A 406 -15.56 -5.47 5.98
C PRO A 406 -15.29 -4.39 4.92
N PHE A 407 -15.83 -3.20 5.16
CA PHE A 407 -15.73 -2.04 4.25
C PHE A 407 -16.29 -2.28 2.85
N PHE A 408 -17.27 -3.18 2.72
CA PHE A 408 -18.08 -3.32 1.51
C PHE A 408 -18.71 -1.97 1.12
N ARG A 409 -18.32 -1.42 -0.03
CA ARG A 409 -18.98 -0.24 -0.62
C ARG A 409 -18.77 -0.18 -2.13
N ASP A 410 -19.35 0.84 -2.76
CA ASP A 410 -19.19 1.20 -4.17
C ASP A 410 -19.47 0.00 -5.10
N ALA A 411 -20.65 -0.60 -4.89
CA ALA A 411 -21.06 -1.80 -5.60
C ALA A 411 -21.33 -1.51 -7.09
N MET A 412 -20.56 -2.13 -7.97
CA MET A 412 -20.75 -2.09 -9.43
C MET A 412 -21.19 -3.47 -9.93
N VAL A 413 -22.24 -3.51 -10.74
CA VAL A 413 -22.85 -4.75 -11.26
C VAL A 413 -22.69 -4.85 -12.77
N HIS A 414 -22.31 -6.04 -13.25
CA HIS A 414 -22.10 -6.36 -14.65
C HIS A 414 -22.77 -7.69 -15.03
N GLU A 415 -23.48 -7.73 -16.16
CA GLU A 415 -23.97 -8.99 -16.73
C GLU A 415 -22.85 -9.65 -17.54
N VAL A 416 -22.35 -10.79 -17.08
CA VAL A 416 -21.26 -11.51 -17.78
C VAL A 416 -21.80 -12.49 -18.82
N ALA A 417 -23.01 -12.98 -18.62
CA ALA A 417 -23.76 -13.80 -19.56
C ALA A 417 -25.26 -13.63 -19.24
N PRO A 418 -26.18 -13.93 -20.18
CA PRO A 418 -27.61 -13.79 -19.93
C PRO A 418 -28.06 -14.44 -18.62
N GLY A 419 -28.48 -13.64 -17.65
CA GLY A 419 -28.93 -14.10 -16.34
C GLY A 419 -27.81 -14.46 -15.34
N GLN A 420 -26.54 -14.19 -15.65
CA GLN A 420 -25.42 -14.32 -14.71
C GLN A 420 -24.77 -12.95 -14.50
N TRP A 421 -24.68 -12.55 -13.24
CA TRP A 421 -24.28 -11.22 -12.83
C TRP A 421 -23.09 -11.27 -11.90
N LEU A 422 -22.20 -10.31 -12.06
CA LEU A 422 -21.06 -10.08 -11.19
C LEU A 422 -21.22 -8.74 -10.48
N LEU A 423 -20.95 -8.72 -9.19
CA LEU A 423 -20.89 -7.50 -8.39
C LEU A 423 -19.47 -7.31 -7.87
N TYR A 424 -18.85 -6.23 -8.29
CA TYR A 424 -17.57 -5.74 -7.81
C TYR A 424 -17.83 -4.76 -6.67
N ALA A 425 -17.10 -4.91 -5.58
CA ALA A 425 -17.21 -3.98 -4.47
C ALA A 425 -15.85 -3.68 -3.87
N THR A 426 -15.67 -2.44 -3.45
CA THR A 426 -14.60 -2.06 -2.55
C THR A 426 -14.70 -2.90 -1.30
N ALA A 427 -13.58 -3.49 -0.93
CA ALA A 427 -13.49 -4.30 0.26
C ALA A 427 -12.09 -4.18 0.85
N ARG A 428 -11.91 -4.79 2.02
CA ARG A 428 -10.59 -4.88 2.62
C ARG A 428 -10.33 -6.27 3.15
N GLY A 429 -9.14 -6.78 2.87
CA GLY A 429 -8.61 -7.94 3.56
C GLY A 429 -8.19 -7.62 4.99
N ARG A 430 -7.44 -8.56 5.58
CA ARG A 430 -6.86 -8.37 6.91
C ARG A 430 -5.90 -7.17 6.98
N TYR A 431 -5.13 -6.96 5.91
CA TYR A 431 -4.09 -5.91 5.85
C TYR A 431 -4.15 -5.08 4.57
N PHE A 432 -4.45 -5.72 3.44
CA PHE A 432 -4.41 -5.10 2.12
C PHE A 432 -5.81 -4.75 1.62
N SER A 433 -5.89 -3.67 0.85
CA SER A 433 -7.07 -3.29 0.08
C SER A 433 -7.36 -4.33 -1.00
N ARG A 434 -8.61 -4.43 -1.43
CA ARG A 434 -9.02 -5.34 -2.51
C ARG A 434 -10.33 -4.88 -3.14
N VAL A 435 -10.64 -5.48 -4.28
CA VAL A 435 -11.99 -5.48 -4.88
C VAL A 435 -12.54 -6.89 -4.77
N ASP A 436 -13.62 -7.06 -4.03
CA ASP A 436 -14.31 -8.34 -3.88
C ASP A 436 -15.29 -8.57 -5.03
N LEU A 437 -15.52 -9.84 -5.35
CA LEU A 437 -16.44 -10.27 -6.39
C LEU A 437 -17.54 -11.16 -5.81
N TYR A 438 -18.78 -10.84 -6.16
CA TYR A 438 -19.97 -11.63 -5.86
C TYR A 438 -20.64 -12.06 -7.15
N GLN A 439 -21.32 -13.20 -7.11
CA GLN A 439 -22.07 -13.73 -8.23
C GLN A 439 -23.54 -13.87 -7.88
N SER A 440 -24.40 -13.55 -8.85
CA SER A 440 -25.83 -13.81 -8.78
C SER A 440 -26.37 -14.39 -10.08
N PHE A 441 -27.42 -15.20 -9.97
CA PHE A 441 -28.16 -15.78 -11.09
C PHE A 441 -29.60 -15.22 -11.19
N ASP A 442 -29.97 -14.32 -10.29
CA ASP A 442 -31.33 -13.77 -10.19
C ASP A 442 -31.38 -12.31 -9.71
N LEU A 443 -30.21 -11.67 -9.49
CA LEU A 443 -30.01 -10.32 -8.91
C LEU A 443 -30.45 -10.16 -7.45
N GLU A 444 -30.91 -11.22 -6.78
CA GLU A 444 -31.31 -11.20 -5.37
C GLU A 444 -30.36 -12.04 -4.50
N GLY A 445 -30.01 -13.23 -4.95
CA GLY A 445 -29.05 -14.13 -4.31
C GLY A 445 -27.64 -13.86 -4.80
N TRP A 446 -26.84 -13.19 -3.97
CA TRP A 446 -25.45 -12.81 -4.19
C TRP A 446 -24.56 -13.65 -3.29
N GLN A 447 -23.63 -14.39 -3.88
CA GLN A 447 -22.64 -15.19 -3.16
C GLN A 447 -21.23 -14.68 -3.45
N TYR A 448 -20.41 -14.57 -2.42
CA TYR A 448 -19.01 -14.21 -2.57
C TYR A 448 -18.22 -15.31 -3.30
N ILE A 449 -17.44 -14.91 -4.32
CA ILE A 449 -16.66 -15.84 -5.16
C ILE A 449 -15.16 -15.53 -5.17
N GLY A 450 -14.68 -14.69 -4.25
CA GLY A 450 -13.27 -14.33 -4.12
C GLY A 450 -12.97 -12.87 -4.51
N PRO A 451 -11.71 -12.43 -4.35
CA PRO A 451 -11.29 -11.11 -4.81
C PRO A 451 -11.12 -11.10 -6.33
N ALA A 452 -11.62 -10.05 -6.98
CA ALA A 452 -11.29 -9.72 -8.36
C ALA A 452 -9.88 -9.11 -8.45
N LEU A 453 -9.47 -8.30 -7.47
CA LEU A 453 -8.15 -7.66 -7.40
C LEU A 453 -7.72 -7.57 -5.95
N ASP A 454 -6.49 -7.97 -5.64
CA ASP A 454 -5.87 -7.78 -4.32
C ASP A 454 -4.73 -6.76 -4.38
N ALA A 455 -4.54 -5.97 -3.32
CA ALA A 455 -3.24 -5.35 -3.08
C ALA A 455 -2.31 -6.33 -2.34
N GLY A 456 -1.00 -6.16 -2.53
CA GLY A 456 0.02 -6.93 -1.82
C GLY A 456 1.22 -6.09 -1.42
N PHE A 457 2.22 -6.74 -0.85
CA PHE A 457 3.49 -6.08 -0.53
C PHE A 457 4.07 -5.37 -1.78
N GLY A 458 4.48 -4.11 -1.60
CA GLY A 458 4.93 -3.24 -2.68
C GLY A 458 3.89 -2.22 -3.16
N SER A 459 2.61 -2.41 -2.82
CA SER A 459 1.58 -1.38 -3.05
C SER A 459 1.83 -0.13 -2.20
N GLU A 460 1.62 1.04 -2.79
CA GLU A 460 1.97 2.34 -2.22
C GLU A 460 1.00 2.81 -1.12
N ARG A 461 -0.25 2.34 -1.16
CA ARG A 461 -1.38 2.72 -0.30
C ARG A 461 -2.18 1.50 0.17
N ASN A 462 -2.38 1.42 1.48
CA ASN A 462 -3.21 0.42 2.17
C ASN A 462 -3.87 1.03 3.40
N SER A 463 -4.92 1.82 3.16
CA SER A 463 -5.70 2.43 4.22
C SER A 463 -6.50 1.38 4.98
N ILE A 464 -6.78 1.66 6.25
CA ILE A 464 -7.71 0.84 7.03
C ILE A 464 -9.14 0.91 6.50
N LEU A 465 -9.47 1.94 5.71
CA LEU A 465 -10.76 2.11 5.01
C LEU A 465 -10.78 1.52 3.59
N SER A 466 -9.74 0.79 3.18
CA SER A 466 -9.42 0.45 1.78
C SER A 466 -8.92 1.65 0.96
N SER A 467 -7.98 1.36 0.07
CA SER A 467 -7.38 2.28 -0.91
C SER A 467 -7.80 1.97 -2.34
N MET A 468 -8.68 0.99 -2.55
CA MET A 468 -9.16 0.57 -3.87
C MET A 468 -10.67 0.78 -3.93
N GLU A 469 -11.08 1.96 -4.39
CA GLU A 469 -12.49 2.36 -4.39
C GLU A 469 -13.10 2.56 -5.77
N SER A 470 -14.43 2.70 -5.82
CA SER A 470 -15.21 2.95 -7.03
C SER A 470 -14.83 2.03 -8.21
N PRO A 471 -14.92 0.69 -8.06
CA PRO A 471 -14.60 -0.23 -9.14
C PRO A 471 -15.52 -0.02 -10.34
N ALA A 472 -14.95 0.13 -11.53
CA ALA A 472 -15.69 0.21 -12.78
C ALA A 472 -15.12 -0.78 -13.80
N LEU A 473 -15.96 -1.70 -14.28
CA LEU A 473 -15.57 -2.70 -15.27
C LEU A 473 -15.97 -2.25 -16.67
N LEU A 474 -15.03 -2.41 -17.60
CA LEU A 474 -15.24 -2.18 -19.02
C LEU A 474 -14.83 -3.42 -19.84
N GLU A 475 -15.67 -3.83 -20.79
CA GLU A 475 -15.31 -4.78 -21.83
C GLU A 475 -15.02 -4.05 -23.16
N VAL A 476 -13.84 -4.28 -23.74
CA VAL A 476 -13.49 -3.78 -25.08
C VAL A 476 -12.89 -4.93 -25.91
N ARG A 477 -13.56 -5.27 -27.01
CA ARG A 477 -13.13 -6.32 -27.96
C ARG A 477 -12.83 -7.64 -27.26
N GLY A 478 -13.65 -8.06 -26.30
CA GLY A 478 -13.47 -9.32 -25.61
C GLY A 478 -12.40 -9.35 -24.51
N ARG A 479 -11.83 -8.19 -24.16
CA ARG A 479 -10.95 -8.02 -23.00
C ARG A 479 -11.62 -7.17 -21.94
N TYR A 480 -11.27 -7.41 -20.68
CA TYR A 480 -11.84 -6.76 -19.53
C TYR A 480 -10.84 -5.81 -18.89
N TYR A 481 -11.31 -4.63 -18.50
CA TYR A 481 -10.53 -3.57 -17.88
C TYR A 481 -11.23 -3.16 -16.60
N LEU A 482 -10.61 -3.42 -15.45
CA LEU A 482 -11.08 -2.98 -14.14
C LEU A 482 -10.36 -1.69 -13.76
N ALA A 483 -11.12 -0.60 -13.68
CA ALA A 483 -10.68 0.66 -13.14
C ALA A 483 -11.02 0.74 -11.66
N ILE A 484 -10.11 1.30 -10.86
CA ILE A 484 -10.34 1.60 -9.45
C ILE A 484 -9.72 2.96 -9.12
N THR A 485 -10.40 3.76 -8.31
CA THR A 485 -9.80 4.94 -7.67
C THR A 485 -8.81 4.45 -6.60
N TYR A 486 -7.55 4.83 -6.74
CA TYR A 486 -6.42 4.43 -5.90
C TYR A 486 -5.97 5.52 -4.94
N ASN A 487 -6.80 5.75 -3.92
CA ASN A 487 -6.62 6.86 -2.99
C ASN A 487 -6.55 6.33 -1.53
N ASN A 488 -6.82 7.18 -0.53
CA ASN A 488 -6.70 6.90 0.90
C ASN A 488 -5.30 6.41 1.32
N ASP A 489 -4.51 7.28 1.94
CA ASP A 489 -3.15 6.94 2.38
C ASP A 489 -3.12 5.81 3.43
N SER A 490 -1.96 5.14 3.51
CA SER A 490 -1.75 3.96 4.35
C SER A 490 -1.97 4.21 5.84
N GLY A 491 -2.57 3.22 6.51
CA GLY A 491 -2.77 3.21 7.96
C GLY A 491 -3.92 4.12 8.43
N VAL A 492 -3.87 4.50 9.70
CA VAL A 492 -4.97 5.14 10.44
C VAL A 492 -5.09 6.66 10.26
N LEU A 493 -4.07 7.35 9.74
CA LEU A 493 -4.12 8.83 9.68
C LEU A 493 -5.19 9.36 8.72
N ALA A 494 -5.34 8.74 7.55
CA ALA A 494 -6.33 9.17 6.57
C ALA A 494 -7.75 9.25 7.17
N PRO A 495 -8.30 8.19 7.80
CA PRO A 495 -9.62 8.29 8.45
C PRO A 495 -9.69 9.27 9.62
N LEU A 496 -8.61 9.49 10.38
CA LEU A 496 -8.62 10.44 11.50
C LEU A 496 -8.62 11.90 11.03
N LEU A 497 -8.04 12.18 9.87
CA LEU A 497 -7.94 13.52 9.29
C LEU A 497 -9.18 13.90 8.47
N LEU A 498 -9.89 12.90 7.93
CA LEU A 498 -11.06 13.09 7.07
C LEU A 498 -12.17 13.96 7.70
N PRO A 499 -12.58 13.80 8.99
CA PRO A 499 -13.58 14.67 9.61
C PRO A 499 -13.18 16.16 9.67
N PHE A 500 -11.88 16.45 9.58
CA PHE A 500 -11.34 17.80 9.54
C PHE A 500 -11.11 18.31 8.12
N ARG A 501 -11.52 17.54 7.09
CA ARG A 501 -11.32 17.84 5.66
C ARG A 501 -9.84 18.01 5.29
N ILE A 502 -8.96 17.27 5.96
CA ILE A 502 -7.53 17.28 5.68
C ILE A 502 -7.20 16.05 4.84
N TRP A 503 -6.68 16.29 3.64
CA TRP A 503 -6.19 15.26 2.73
C TRP A 503 -4.71 15.52 2.41
N LEU A 504 -3.82 14.60 2.81
CA LEU A 504 -2.37 14.83 2.80
C LEU A 504 -1.80 14.93 1.38
N ASP A 505 -2.19 14.01 0.50
CA ASP A 505 -1.79 13.99 -0.91
C ASP A 505 -3.01 14.24 -1.80
N ARG A 506 -3.39 15.50 -2.03
CA ARG A 506 -4.59 15.82 -2.84
C ARG A 506 -4.55 15.24 -4.25
N ALA A 507 -3.37 15.03 -4.82
CA ALA A 507 -3.24 14.43 -6.14
C ALA A 507 -3.66 12.95 -6.15
N SER A 508 -3.50 12.23 -5.03
CA SER A 508 -3.94 10.84 -4.91
C SER A 508 -5.45 10.67 -5.00
N TYR A 509 -6.20 11.73 -4.71
CA TYR A 509 -7.65 11.66 -4.75
C TYR A 509 -8.19 11.41 -6.16
N ASN A 510 -7.56 12.00 -7.19
CA ASN A 510 -7.88 11.78 -8.60
C ASN A 510 -6.92 10.77 -9.25
N ASP A 511 -6.52 9.73 -8.52
CA ASP A 511 -5.64 8.69 -9.03
C ASP A 511 -6.46 7.44 -9.39
N THR A 512 -6.62 7.10 -10.66
CA THR A 512 -7.32 5.88 -11.09
C THR A 512 -6.34 4.89 -11.72
N LEU A 513 -6.30 3.66 -11.22
CA LEU A 513 -5.52 2.56 -11.80
C LEU A 513 -6.42 1.69 -12.69
N VAL A 514 -5.88 1.21 -13.81
CA VAL A 514 -6.62 0.35 -14.75
C VAL A 514 -5.88 -0.95 -14.99
N PHE A 515 -6.53 -2.05 -14.64
CA PHE A 515 -6.01 -3.40 -14.75
C PHE A 515 -6.69 -4.14 -15.89
N GLU A 516 -5.92 -4.81 -16.73
CA GLU A 516 -6.46 -5.67 -17.78
C GLU A 516 -6.56 -7.13 -17.34
N SER A 517 -7.54 -7.84 -17.89
CA SER A 517 -7.63 -9.29 -17.86
C SER A 517 -8.38 -9.83 -19.08
N ASP A 518 -8.16 -11.11 -19.38
CA ASP A 518 -8.87 -11.81 -20.44
C ASP A 518 -10.21 -12.41 -20.00
N HIS A 519 -10.55 -12.29 -18.71
CA HIS A 519 -11.84 -12.65 -18.15
C HIS A 519 -12.21 -11.71 -16.99
N PRO A 520 -13.50 -11.56 -16.66
CA PRO A 520 -13.94 -10.59 -15.65
C PRO A 520 -13.70 -11.05 -14.21
N TYR A 521 -13.40 -12.34 -13.98
CA TYR A 521 -13.35 -12.93 -12.63
C TYR A 521 -12.07 -12.65 -11.82
N ALA A 522 -10.96 -12.25 -12.46
CA ALA A 522 -9.72 -11.95 -11.74
C ALA A 522 -8.78 -11.02 -12.54
N PHE A 523 -8.17 -10.08 -11.83
CA PHE A 523 -7.23 -9.06 -12.30
C PHE A 523 -5.89 -9.12 -11.53
N GLY A 524 -5.67 -10.18 -10.75
CA GLY A 524 -4.39 -10.45 -10.11
C GLY A 524 -4.13 -9.65 -8.83
N THR A 525 -2.85 -9.35 -8.57
CA THR A 525 -2.41 -8.67 -7.35
C THR A 525 -1.58 -7.44 -7.69
N TYR A 526 -2.01 -6.28 -7.19
CA TYR A 526 -1.28 -5.02 -7.29
C TYR A 526 -0.14 -4.95 -6.26
N ARG A 527 1.10 -4.83 -6.76
CA ARG A 527 2.33 -4.75 -5.95
C ARG A 527 3.13 -3.47 -6.22
N GLY A 528 2.45 -2.43 -6.70
CA GLY A 528 3.06 -1.20 -7.19
C GLY A 528 3.17 -1.17 -8.71
N ALA A 529 3.30 0.03 -9.26
CA ALA A 529 3.21 0.27 -10.71
C ALA A 529 4.24 -0.51 -11.54
N SER A 530 5.47 -0.68 -11.04
CA SER A 530 6.54 -1.39 -11.74
C SER A 530 6.50 -2.91 -11.60
N ALA A 531 5.72 -3.43 -10.64
CA ALA A 531 5.68 -4.84 -10.27
C ALA A 531 4.34 -5.52 -10.60
N THR A 532 3.49 -4.85 -11.35
CA THR A 532 2.15 -5.34 -11.71
C THR A 532 2.00 -5.36 -13.23
N PRO A 533 2.27 -6.50 -13.91
CA PRO A 533 2.34 -6.56 -15.37
C PRO A 533 1.05 -6.14 -16.07
N ASN A 534 -0.10 -6.43 -15.48
CA ASN A 534 -1.40 -6.15 -16.09
C ASN A 534 -1.98 -4.78 -15.73
N LEU A 535 -1.21 -3.91 -15.06
CA LEU A 535 -1.54 -2.49 -14.95
C LEU A 535 -1.26 -1.82 -16.29
N VAL A 536 -2.31 -1.44 -17.02
CA VAL A 536 -2.19 -0.90 -18.39
C VAL A 536 -2.30 0.62 -18.46
N ALA A 537 -2.90 1.25 -17.44
CA ALA A 537 -3.00 2.71 -17.37
C ALA A 537 -3.12 3.22 -15.94
N ARG A 538 -2.72 4.49 -15.79
CA ARG A 538 -3.01 5.35 -14.64
C ARG A 538 -3.64 6.63 -15.18
N LEU A 539 -4.86 6.92 -14.77
CA LEU A 539 -5.67 8.04 -15.25
C LEU A 539 -5.83 9.06 -14.12
N ALA A 540 -5.75 10.35 -14.47
CA ALA A 540 -6.09 11.42 -13.53
C ALA A 540 -7.62 11.55 -13.49
N ALA A 541 -8.28 10.78 -12.62
CA ALA A 541 -9.73 10.76 -12.42
C ALA A 541 -10.05 10.15 -11.03
N HIS A 542 -11.21 10.52 -10.48
CA HIS A 542 -11.84 9.95 -9.29
C HIS A 542 -13.24 9.47 -9.66
N ALA A 543 -13.65 8.30 -9.16
CA ALA A 543 -14.94 7.67 -9.46
C ALA A 543 -15.20 7.61 -10.97
N ALA A 544 -14.26 6.99 -11.70
CA ALA A 544 -14.22 7.05 -13.14
C ALA A 544 -15.23 6.09 -13.80
N GLU A 545 -16.33 6.63 -14.32
CA GLU A 545 -17.26 5.89 -15.18
C GLU A 545 -16.86 5.99 -16.66
N TRP A 546 -17.14 4.92 -17.41
CA TRP A 546 -16.75 4.74 -18.80
C TRP A 546 -17.99 4.71 -19.67
N VAL A 547 -18.04 5.58 -20.69
CA VAL A 547 -19.22 5.72 -21.53
C VAL A 547 -18.86 5.52 -22.99
N HIS A 548 -19.49 4.53 -23.63
CA HIS A 548 -19.46 4.33 -25.08
C HIS A 548 -20.71 4.94 -25.71
N VAL A 549 -20.49 5.85 -26.65
CA VAL A 549 -21.56 6.42 -27.48
C VAL A 549 -21.54 5.67 -28.80
N SER A 550 -22.27 4.55 -28.84
CA SER A 550 -22.24 3.59 -29.95
C SER A 550 -22.63 4.19 -31.31
N GLU A 551 -23.48 5.22 -31.33
CA GLU A 551 -23.89 5.88 -32.57
C GLU A 551 -22.74 6.60 -33.29
N ARG A 552 -21.70 6.99 -32.55
CA ARG A 552 -20.53 7.72 -33.05
C ARG A 552 -19.23 6.94 -32.89
N ASP A 553 -19.30 5.76 -32.26
CA ASP A 553 -18.16 4.96 -31.81
C ASP A 553 -17.12 5.78 -31.02
N GLU A 554 -17.61 6.62 -30.11
CA GLU A 554 -16.78 7.47 -29.28
C GLU A 554 -16.79 7.04 -27.83
N TRP A 555 -15.63 7.13 -27.19
CA TRP A 555 -15.45 6.79 -25.78
C TRP A 555 -15.20 8.03 -24.94
N TYR A 556 -15.70 7.97 -23.72
CA TYR A 556 -15.57 9.03 -22.74
C TYR A 556 -15.30 8.43 -21.36
N VAL A 557 -14.60 9.20 -20.55
CA VAL A 557 -14.41 8.92 -19.12
C VAL A 557 -14.91 10.11 -18.33
N THR A 558 -15.41 9.86 -17.14
CA THR A 558 -15.90 10.88 -16.23
C THR A 558 -15.09 10.95 -14.96
N THR A 559 -15.26 12.04 -14.21
CA THR A 559 -14.72 12.18 -12.87
C THR A 559 -15.62 13.08 -12.03
N ALA A 560 -15.73 12.77 -10.75
CA ALA A 560 -16.45 13.57 -9.77
C ALA A 560 -15.64 13.61 -8.47
N GLY A 561 -16.10 14.31 -7.43
CA GLY A 561 -15.40 14.34 -6.16
C GLY A 561 -15.78 15.48 -5.24
N TRP A 562 -15.37 15.36 -3.97
CA TRP A 562 -15.59 16.39 -2.95
C TRP A 562 -14.85 17.69 -3.29
N PRO A 563 -15.55 18.85 -3.25
CA PRO A 563 -14.96 20.17 -3.50
C PRO A 563 -13.70 20.49 -2.69
N PHE A 564 -13.62 20.02 -1.43
CA PHE A 564 -12.47 20.34 -0.57
C PHE A 564 -11.16 19.65 -0.99
N VAL A 565 -11.23 18.51 -1.69
CA VAL A 565 -10.06 17.68 -2.02
C VAL A 565 -9.83 17.54 -3.52
N ALA A 566 -10.89 17.37 -4.31
CA ALA A 566 -10.80 17.16 -5.75
C ALA A 566 -9.92 18.21 -6.43
N THR A 567 -9.14 17.77 -7.41
CA THR A 567 -8.19 18.61 -8.14
C THR A 567 -8.63 18.90 -9.58
N LEU A 568 -9.61 18.14 -10.08
CA LEU A 568 -10.12 18.23 -11.45
C LEU A 568 -11.52 18.82 -11.54
N THR A 569 -12.25 18.88 -10.42
CA THR A 569 -13.63 19.35 -10.34
C THR A 569 -13.81 20.27 -9.14
N SER A 570 -14.90 21.03 -9.10
CA SER A 570 -15.30 21.87 -7.97
C SER A 570 -16.71 21.53 -7.47
N GLY A 571 -17.08 20.25 -7.58
CA GLY A 571 -18.38 19.69 -7.19
C GLY A 571 -19.25 19.24 -8.37
N GLU A 572 -18.94 19.62 -9.59
CA GLU A 572 -19.55 19.01 -10.78
C GLU A 572 -19.00 17.61 -11.05
N VAL A 573 -19.77 16.81 -11.79
CA VAL A 573 -19.20 15.72 -12.59
C VAL A 573 -18.63 16.34 -13.85
N ALA A 574 -17.41 15.95 -14.23
CA ALA A 574 -16.78 16.32 -15.48
C ALA A 574 -16.62 15.09 -16.41
N VAL A 575 -16.49 15.35 -17.70
CA VAL A 575 -16.30 14.34 -18.75
C VAL A 575 -15.12 14.73 -19.63
N ALA A 576 -14.36 13.76 -20.11
CA ALA A 576 -13.31 13.94 -21.09
C ALA A 576 -13.38 12.84 -22.17
N PRO A 577 -13.00 13.13 -23.42
CA PRO A 577 -12.83 12.11 -24.44
C PRO A 577 -11.79 11.08 -24.01
N LEU A 578 -12.03 9.82 -24.33
CA LEU A 578 -11.16 8.69 -24.02
C LEU A 578 -10.77 7.98 -25.31
N ARG A 579 -9.51 7.57 -25.40
CA ARG A 579 -9.01 6.73 -26.50
C ARG A 579 -8.29 5.50 -25.96
N PHE A 580 -8.22 4.47 -26.80
CA PHE A 580 -7.55 3.21 -26.49
C PHE A 580 -6.33 3.03 -27.40
N GLU A 581 -5.17 2.79 -26.81
CA GLU A 581 -3.92 2.59 -27.52
C GLU A 581 -3.41 1.16 -27.31
N PRO A 582 -2.98 0.43 -28.36
CA PRO A 582 -2.39 -0.89 -28.17
C PRO A 582 -1.13 -0.84 -27.31
N VAL A 583 -1.01 -1.77 -26.36
CA VAL A 583 0.19 -1.94 -25.53
C VAL A 583 0.63 -3.40 -25.50
N VAL A 584 1.93 -3.61 -25.29
CA VAL A 584 2.49 -4.94 -25.10
C VAL A 584 2.57 -5.20 -23.60
N VAL A 585 1.82 -6.18 -23.13
CA VAL A 585 1.90 -6.68 -21.75
C VAL A 585 2.75 -7.96 -21.77
N PRO A 586 3.70 -8.13 -20.82
CA PRO A 586 4.44 -9.39 -20.69
C PRO A 586 3.47 -10.57 -20.61
N HIS A 587 3.70 -11.63 -21.40
CA HIS A 587 2.84 -12.81 -21.43
C HIS A 587 2.64 -13.38 -20.02
N ARG A 588 1.38 -13.71 -19.69
CA ARG A 588 1.01 -14.47 -18.49
C ARG A 588 1.27 -15.96 -18.78
N ASP A 589 2.05 -16.63 -17.93
CA ASP A 589 2.09 -18.09 -17.84
C ASP A 589 0.94 -18.62 -16.98
#